data_AF-A0AAN7NZ15-F1
#
_entry.id   AF-A0AAN7NZ15-F1
#
_cell.length_a   1.000
_cell.length_b   1.000
_cell.length_c   1.000
_cell.angle_alpha   90.00
_cell.angle_beta   90.00
_cell.angle_gamma   90.00
#
_symmetry.space_group_name_H-M   'P 1'
#
loop_
_entity.id
_entity.type
_entity.pdbx_description
1 polymer ?
#
loop_
_entity_poly.entity_id
_entity_poly.type
_entity_poly.pdbx_seq_one_letter_code
_entity_poly.pdbx_strand_id
1 'polypeptide(L)'
;MFFGTWNVQGIATKKNEVFKELVRFNLDIIALSETKKKGKGYDIVVIAAYAPTDNASDAEKTDFFNSLTNLLDQVGSRKELYLLGDFNGRVGKPDAGKAVGRYGEDSTNDNGERLISMSEQYDLKIWNGFFQHKEIHKYTETSEKLLANARAF
;
A
#
# COMPACT_ATOMS: atom_id res chain seq x y z
N MET A 1 13.87 -1.68 -10.18
CA MET A 1 12.60 -1.07 -9.76
C MET A 1 12.14 -0.11 -10.83
N PHE A 2 10.93 -0.31 -11.36
CA PHE A 2 10.35 0.56 -12.40
C PHE A 2 9.06 1.19 -11.85
N PHE A 3 8.92 2.51 -11.97
CA PHE A 3 7.71 3.24 -11.58
C PHE A 3 7.22 4.12 -12.73
N GLY A 4 5.91 4.36 -12.76
CA GLY A 4 5.25 5.18 -13.78
C GLY A 4 4.23 6.15 -13.17
N THR A 5 4.10 7.34 -13.75
CA THR A 5 3.07 8.32 -13.38
C THR A 5 2.09 8.48 -14.54
N TRP A 6 0.80 8.41 -14.25
CA TRP A 6 -0.24 8.55 -15.28
C TRP A 6 -1.30 9.58 -14.83
N ASN A 7 -1.52 10.59 -15.66
CA ASN A 7 -2.62 11.54 -15.47
C ASN A 7 -3.86 11.04 -16.24
N VAL A 8 -4.92 10.70 -15.51
CA VAL A 8 -6.18 10.21 -16.10
C VAL A 8 -7.32 11.20 -15.82
N GLN A 9 -8.03 11.60 -16.87
CA GLN A 9 -9.20 12.49 -16.77
C GLN A 9 -10.43 11.79 -16.14
N GLY A 10 -10.35 10.47 -15.94
CA GLY A 10 -11.35 9.64 -15.26
C GLY A 10 -10.89 8.18 -15.21
N ILE A 11 -10.72 7.61 -14.01
CA ILE A 11 -10.17 6.26 -13.85
C ILE A 11 -11.10 5.15 -14.34
N ALA A 12 -12.42 5.38 -14.27
CA ALA A 12 -13.45 4.41 -14.64
C ALA A 12 -13.38 4.00 -16.13
N THR A 13 -12.98 4.92 -17.01
CA THR A 13 -12.93 4.67 -18.46
C THR A 13 -11.57 4.11 -18.93
N LYS A 14 -10.50 4.30 -18.14
CA LYS A 14 -9.12 3.92 -18.52
C LYS A 14 -8.54 2.77 -17.72
N LYS A 15 -9.32 2.18 -16.80
CA LYS A 15 -8.91 1.05 -15.94
C LYS A 15 -8.17 -0.04 -16.73
N ASN A 16 -8.78 -0.56 -17.80
CA ASN A 16 -8.19 -1.68 -18.56
C ASN A 16 -6.88 -1.33 -19.28
N GLU A 17 -6.66 -0.08 -19.67
CA GLU A 17 -5.43 0.39 -20.31
C GLU A 17 -4.30 0.49 -19.30
N VAL A 18 -4.59 1.09 -18.14
CA VAL A 18 -3.67 1.16 -17.00
C VAL A 18 -3.27 -0.23 -16.51
N PHE A 19 -4.23 -1.16 -16.37
CA PHE A 19 -3.94 -2.54 -15.97
C PHE A 19 -3.07 -3.30 -16.98
N LYS A 20 -3.25 -3.06 -18.28
CA LYS A 20 -2.40 -3.69 -19.32
C LYS A 20 -0.96 -3.20 -19.24
N GLU A 21 -0.76 -1.91 -19.04
CA GLU A 21 0.57 -1.30 -18.96
C GLU A 21 1.27 -1.68 -17.66
N LEU A 22 0.54 -1.81 -16.55
CA LEU A 22 1.03 -2.33 -15.27
C LEU A 22 1.67 -3.72 -15.40
N VAL A 23 0.95 -4.65 -16.02
CA VAL A 23 1.43 -6.01 -16.27
C VAL A 23 2.57 -6.01 -17.28
N ARG A 24 2.48 -5.17 -18.32
CA ARG A 24 3.48 -5.10 -19.39
C ARG A 24 4.84 -4.60 -18.91
N PHE A 25 4.87 -3.62 -18.02
CA PHE A 25 6.11 -3.00 -17.55
C PHE A 25 6.63 -3.57 -16.23
N ASN A 26 5.95 -4.57 -15.66
CA ASN A 26 6.27 -5.16 -14.37
C ASN A 26 6.55 -4.07 -13.31
N LEU A 27 5.63 -3.10 -13.24
CA LEU A 27 5.80 -1.93 -12.37
C LEU A 27 5.53 -2.31 -10.93
N ASP A 28 6.51 -2.07 -10.06
CA ASP A 28 6.40 -2.28 -8.62
C ASP A 28 5.53 -1.20 -7.96
N ILE A 29 5.46 -0.01 -8.60
CA ILE A 29 4.68 1.15 -8.13
C ILE A 29 4.04 1.89 -9.30
N ILE A 30 2.75 2.18 -9.20
CA ILE A 30 2.03 3.10 -10.10
C ILE A 30 1.39 4.24 -9.34
N ALA A 31 1.51 5.47 -9.83
CA ALA A 31 0.74 6.61 -9.36
C ALA A 31 -0.27 7.07 -10.41
N LEU A 32 -1.54 7.05 -10.05
CA LEU A 32 -2.65 7.57 -10.84
C LEU A 32 -3.16 8.85 -10.19
N SER A 33 -3.29 9.91 -10.96
CA SER A 33 -3.92 11.15 -10.50
C SER A 33 -5.17 11.45 -11.32
N GLU A 34 -6.28 11.76 -10.65
CA GLU A 34 -7.51 12.24 -11.26
C GLU A 34 -7.82 13.65 -10.76
N THR A 35 -7.89 14.62 -11.68
CA THR A 35 -8.29 16.01 -11.37
C THR A 35 -9.75 16.21 -11.72
N LYS A 36 -10.62 16.32 -10.71
CA LYS A 36 -12.05 16.63 -10.93
C LYS A 36 -12.27 18.14 -11.15
N LYS A 37 -12.08 18.59 -12.39
CA LYS A 37 -12.50 19.93 -12.91
C LYS A 37 -11.58 21.11 -12.52
N LYS A 38 -11.32 21.99 -13.50
CA LYS A 38 -10.47 23.18 -13.38
C LYS A 38 -11.03 24.15 -12.31
N GLY A 39 -10.26 24.39 -11.24
CA GLY A 39 -10.52 25.44 -10.24
C GLY A 39 -11.40 25.08 -9.03
N LYS A 40 -11.95 23.86 -8.95
CA LYS A 40 -12.76 23.41 -7.80
C LYS A 40 -12.60 21.92 -7.44
N GLY A 41 -11.62 21.23 -8.02
CA GLY A 41 -11.45 19.79 -7.85
C GLY A 41 -10.63 19.40 -6.64
N TYR A 42 -11.05 18.33 -5.97
CA TYR A 42 -10.16 17.51 -5.16
C TYR A 42 -9.30 16.69 -6.13
N ASP A 43 -7.98 16.81 -6.03
CA ASP A 43 -7.06 15.94 -6.73
C ASP A 43 -6.90 14.67 -5.89
N ILE A 44 -7.38 13.55 -6.41
CA ILE A 44 -7.17 12.24 -5.79
C ILE A 44 -5.96 11.61 -6.47
N VAL A 45 -5.02 11.14 -5.67
CA VAL A 45 -3.91 10.32 -6.12
C VAL A 45 -4.07 8.92 -5.55
N VAL A 46 -4.02 7.93 -6.42
CA VAL A 46 -4.00 6.52 -6.04
C VAL A 46 -2.63 5.98 -6.41
N ILE A 47 -1.86 5.56 -5.41
CA ILE A 47 -0.62 4.83 -5.61
C ILE A 47 -0.91 3.35 -5.35
N ALA A 48 -0.65 2.48 -6.32
CA ALA A 48 -0.65 1.04 -6.09
C ALA A 48 0.78 0.53 -6.10
N ALA A 49 1.15 -0.29 -5.11
CA ALA A 49 2.50 -0.80 -4.96
C ALA A 49 2.53 -2.28 -4.55
N TYR A 50 3.59 -2.98 -4.93
CA TYR A 50 3.88 -4.35 -4.51
C TYR A 50 5.27 -4.38 -3.86
N ALA A 51 5.32 -4.52 -2.53
CA ALA A 51 6.58 -4.51 -1.81
C ALA A 51 7.33 -5.84 -1.93
N PRO A 52 8.66 -5.85 -1.79
CA PRO A 52 9.44 -7.07 -1.72
C PRO A 52 8.97 -7.98 -0.57
N THR A 53 9.04 -9.31 -0.78
CA THR A 53 8.67 -10.31 0.24
C THR A 53 9.62 -10.26 1.45
N ASP A 54 9.25 -10.92 2.55
CA ASP A 54 10.09 -10.97 3.76
C ASP A 54 11.50 -11.56 3.52
N ASN A 55 11.66 -12.41 2.51
CA ASN A 55 12.93 -13.04 2.13
C ASN A 55 13.83 -12.14 1.24
N ALA A 56 13.32 -10.99 0.79
CA ALA A 56 14.12 -10.05 0.02
C ALA A 56 15.23 -9.43 0.89
N SER A 57 16.31 -8.99 0.26
CA SER A 57 17.40 -8.35 0.98
C SER A 57 16.98 -7.02 1.60
N ASP A 58 17.65 -6.62 2.68
CA ASP A 58 17.42 -5.33 3.33
C ASP A 58 17.61 -4.14 2.37
N ALA A 59 18.57 -4.26 1.43
CA ALA A 59 18.82 -3.29 0.38
C ALA A 59 17.61 -3.15 -0.56
N GLU A 60 17.04 -4.26 -1.03
CA GLU A 60 15.86 -4.23 -1.91
C GLU A 60 14.63 -3.61 -1.22
N LYS A 61 14.38 -3.97 0.04
CA LYS A 61 13.30 -3.37 0.83
C LYS A 61 13.52 -1.87 1.04
N THR A 62 14.75 -1.48 1.38
CA THR A 62 15.13 -0.07 1.57
C THR A 62 14.95 0.73 0.29
N ASP A 63 15.40 0.20 -0.85
CA ASP A 63 15.26 0.85 -2.16
C ASP A 63 13.78 1.03 -2.55
N PHE A 64 12.93 0.03 -2.27
CA PHE A 64 11.50 0.12 -2.48
C PHE A 64 10.84 1.23 -1.65
N PHE A 65 11.05 1.23 -0.33
CA PHE A 65 10.44 2.23 0.55
C PHE A 65 10.98 3.65 0.29
N ASN A 66 12.26 3.78 -0.06
CA ASN A 66 12.84 5.06 -0.47
C ASN A 66 12.19 5.59 -1.74
N SER A 67 11.99 4.72 -2.74
CA SER A 67 11.35 5.10 -3.99
C SER A 67 9.88 5.48 -3.80
N LEU A 68 9.16 4.77 -2.93
CA LEU A 68 7.78 5.12 -2.56
C LEU A 68 7.72 6.47 -1.84
N THR A 69 8.61 6.71 -0.89
CA THR A 69 8.76 7.98 -0.15
C THR A 69 9.03 9.16 -1.11
N ASN A 70 9.96 8.99 -2.05
CA ASN A 70 10.25 9.99 -3.09
C ASN A 70 9.01 10.32 -3.95
N LEU A 71 8.17 9.32 -4.24
CA LEU A 71 6.92 9.53 -4.97
C LEU A 71 5.90 10.30 -4.12
N LEU A 72 5.79 10.00 -2.83
CA LEU A 72 4.93 10.72 -1.89
C LEU A 72 5.32 12.20 -1.79
N ASP A 73 6.62 12.50 -1.76
CA ASP A 73 7.13 13.87 -1.77
C ASP A 73 6.70 14.65 -3.02
N GLN A 74 6.62 13.98 -4.17
CA GLN A 74 6.19 14.59 -5.44
C GLN A 74 4.68 14.83 -5.51
N VAL A 75 3.86 14.05 -4.80
CA VAL A 75 2.40 14.18 -4.82
C VAL A 75 1.96 15.52 -4.21
N GLY A 76 2.61 15.95 -3.14
CA GLY A 76 2.35 17.20 -2.41
C GLY A 76 1.12 17.13 -1.50
N SER A 77 1.06 18.01 -0.48
CA SER A 77 0.13 17.92 0.66
C SER A 77 -1.34 18.32 0.39
N ARG A 78 -1.67 18.82 -0.80
CA ARG A 78 -3.03 19.31 -1.14
C ARG A 78 -3.94 18.28 -1.79
N LYS A 79 -3.46 17.04 -1.92
CA LYS A 79 -4.15 15.96 -2.64
C LYS A 79 -4.62 14.90 -1.65
N GLU A 80 -5.76 14.31 -1.95
CA GLU A 80 -6.23 13.13 -1.23
C GLU A 80 -5.47 11.91 -1.76
N LEU A 81 -4.76 11.20 -0.89
CA LEU A 81 -3.88 10.11 -1.28
C LEU A 81 -4.40 8.76 -0.78
N TYR A 82 -4.50 7.80 -1.70
CA TYR A 82 -4.77 6.41 -1.40
C TYR A 82 -3.57 5.55 -1.78
N LEU A 83 -3.03 4.83 -0.80
CA LEU A 83 -1.95 3.87 -0.99
C LEU A 83 -2.57 2.47 -0.95
N LEU A 84 -2.45 1.73 -2.04
CA LEU A 84 -3.06 0.43 -2.25
C LEU A 84 -2.01 -0.61 -2.64
N GLY A 85 -2.34 -1.87 -2.47
CA GLY A 85 -1.52 -2.99 -2.91
C GLY A 85 -1.05 -3.87 -1.77
N ASP A 86 -0.07 -4.71 -2.06
CA ASP A 86 0.46 -5.69 -1.12
C ASP A 86 1.85 -5.25 -0.64
N PHE A 87 1.94 -4.90 0.64
CA PHE A 87 3.18 -4.44 1.25
C PHE A 87 3.97 -5.57 1.89
N ASN A 88 3.49 -6.82 1.83
CA ASN A 88 4.11 -7.95 2.53
C ASN A 88 4.44 -7.62 4.00
N GLY A 89 3.63 -6.74 4.60
CA GLY A 89 3.91 -6.08 5.88
C GLY A 89 2.85 -6.44 6.90
N ARG A 90 3.29 -7.03 8.01
CA ARG A 90 2.49 -7.23 9.21
C ARG A 90 2.76 -6.08 10.14
N VAL A 91 1.76 -5.23 10.37
CA VAL A 91 1.91 -3.98 11.15
C VAL A 91 1.56 -4.14 12.62
N GLY A 92 1.14 -5.33 13.03
CA GLY A 92 0.78 -5.62 14.39
C GLY A 92 -0.38 -4.78 14.93
N LYS A 93 -0.39 -4.60 16.25
CA LYS A 93 -1.27 -3.70 17.00
C LYS A 93 -0.56 -2.36 17.23
N PRO A 94 -1.31 -1.27 17.46
CA PRO A 94 -0.71 0.02 17.75
C PRO A 94 0.07 -0.05 19.07
N ASP A 95 1.36 0.25 19.00
CA ASP A 95 2.22 0.42 20.18
C ASP A 95 2.31 1.91 20.56
N ALA A 96 2.69 2.75 19.59
CA ALA A 96 2.66 4.20 19.66
C ALA A 96 2.13 4.79 18.35
N GLY A 97 1.71 6.05 18.38
CA GLY A 97 1.30 6.77 17.17
C GLY A 97 -0.15 6.53 16.74
N LYS A 98 -0.46 6.97 15.51
CA LYS A 98 -1.83 7.03 14.97
C LYS A 98 -1.99 6.30 13.65
N ALA A 99 -0.92 5.75 13.08
CA ALA A 99 -0.95 5.12 11.76
C ALA A 99 -1.62 3.74 11.79
N VAL A 100 -1.47 2.98 12.87
CA VAL A 100 -1.99 1.60 13.01
C VAL A 100 -3.29 1.59 13.80
N GLY A 101 -4.25 0.78 13.35
CA GLY A 101 -5.51 0.57 14.07
C GLY A 101 -5.46 -0.63 15.01
N ARG A 102 -6.31 -0.62 16.05
CA ARG A 102 -6.30 -1.59 17.17
C ARG A 102 -6.62 -3.05 16.84
N TYR A 103 -7.10 -3.34 15.63
CA TYR A 103 -7.56 -4.68 15.22
C TYR A 103 -6.55 -5.45 14.37
N GLY A 104 -5.32 -4.96 14.27
CA GLY A 104 -4.23 -5.67 13.58
C GLY A 104 -3.77 -6.95 14.29
N GLU A 105 -2.82 -7.63 13.66
CA GLU A 105 -2.22 -8.88 14.15
C GLU A 105 -1.36 -8.67 15.41
N ASP A 106 -0.91 -9.75 16.06
CA ASP A 106 -0.09 -9.64 17.27
C ASP A 106 1.40 -9.38 16.99
N SER A 107 1.86 -9.60 15.76
CA SER A 107 3.26 -9.44 15.36
C SER A 107 3.45 -8.35 14.32
N THR A 108 4.56 -7.64 14.45
CA THR A 108 5.07 -6.72 13.43
C THR A 108 6.30 -7.34 12.75
N ASN A 109 6.37 -7.32 11.42
CA ASN A 109 7.57 -7.72 10.67
C ASN A 109 8.32 -6.49 10.13
N ASP A 110 9.52 -6.68 9.59
CA ASP A 110 10.40 -5.61 9.06
C ASP A 110 9.69 -4.72 8.01
N ASN A 111 8.97 -5.32 7.06
CA ASN A 111 8.15 -4.57 6.10
C ASN A 111 7.04 -3.76 6.79
N GLY A 112 6.44 -4.32 7.85
CA GLY A 112 5.46 -3.63 8.69
C GLY A 112 6.04 -2.43 9.42
N GLU A 113 7.22 -2.54 10.02
CA GLU A 113 7.89 -1.42 10.71
C GLU A 113 8.20 -0.28 9.74
N ARG A 114 8.70 -0.61 8.54
CA ARG A 114 8.96 0.36 7.47
C ARG A 114 7.68 1.05 7.00
N LEU A 115 6.60 0.28 6.83
CA LEU A 115 5.29 0.82 6.45
C LEU A 115 4.70 1.74 7.52
N ILE A 116 4.83 1.39 8.81
CA ILE A 116 4.39 2.22 9.93
C ILE A 116 5.17 3.54 9.94
N SER A 117 6.50 3.46 9.89
CA SER A 117 7.38 4.64 9.94
C SER A 117 7.06 5.63 8.82
N MET A 118 6.93 5.13 7.59
CA MET A 118 6.52 5.95 6.44
C MET A 118 5.10 6.50 6.63
N SER A 119 4.16 5.69 7.10
CA SER A 119 2.77 6.13 7.30
C SER A 119 2.68 7.24 8.33
N GLU A 120 3.48 7.20 9.40
CA GLU A 120 3.54 8.28 10.39
C GLU A 120 4.15 9.56 9.83
N GLN A 121 5.23 9.44 9.04
CA GLN A 121 5.89 10.58 8.39
C GLN A 121 4.94 11.37 7.48
N TYR A 122 4.03 10.70 6.77
CA TYR A 122 3.08 11.32 5.83
C TYR A 122 1.66 11.45 6.38
N ASP A 123 1.45 11.26 7.69
CA ASP A 123 0.14 11.21 8.38
C ASP A 123 -0.91 10.32 7.67
N LEU A 124 -0.46 9.18 7.15
CA LEU A 124 -1.30 8.15 6.59
C LEU A 124 -1.89 7.25 7.68
N LYS A 125 -2.95 6.54 7.32
CA LYS A 125 -3.61 5.55 8.19
C LYS A 125 -3.61 4.21 7.46
N ILE A 126 -3.21 3.15 8.16
CA ILE A 126 -3.19 1.78 7.66
C ILE A 126 -4.55 1.16 7.95
N TRP A 127 -5.46 1.31 7.00
CA TRP A 127 -6.90 1.04 7.18
C TRP A 127 -7.24 -0.38 7.63
N ASN A 128 -6.47 -1.39 7.21
CA ASN A 128 -6.72 -2.80 7.56
C ASN A 128 -6.72 -3.06 9.08
N GLY A 129 -6.01 -2.24 9.88
CA GLY A 129 -6.02 -2.35 11.34
C GLY A 129 -7.19 -1.64 12.03
N PHE A 130 -7.94 -0.78 11.35
CA PHE A 130 -8.97 0.08 11.99
C PHE A 130 -10.34 -0.58 12.08
N PHE A 131 -10.57 -1.67 11.35
CA PHE A 131 -11.84 -2.38 11.35
C PHE A 131 -11.66 -3.78 11.92
N GLN A 132 -12.63 -4.22 12.72
CA GLN A 132 -12.62 -5.57 13.24
C GLN A 132 -12.96 -6.54 12.10
N HIS A 133 -11.95 -7.18 11.55
CA HIS A 133 -12.11 -8.30 10.63
C HIS A 133 -12.33 -9.59 11.43
N LYS A 134 -13.14 -10.52 10.90
CA LYS A 134 -13.16 -11.90 11.41
C LYS A 134 -11.75 -12.48 11.27
N GLU A 135 -11.29 -13.30 12.22
CA GLU A 135 -9.92 -13.85 12.21
C GLU A 135 -9.55 -14.53 10.88
N ILE A 136 -10.53 -15.18 10.22
CA ILE A 136 -10.37 -15.81 8.90
C ILE A 136 -10.03 -14.84 7.74
N HIS A 137 -10.17 -13.53 7.95
CA HIS A 137 -9.93 -12.48 6.95
C HIS A 137 -8.76 -11.57 7.33
N LYS A 138 -8.00 -11.91 8.38
CA LYS A 138 -6.83 -11.13 8.80
C LYS A 138 -5.54 -11.56 8.10
N TYR A 139 -5.47 -12.83 7.68
CA TYR A 139 -4.27 -13.42 7.09
C TYR A 139 -4.44 -13.57 5.57
N THR A 140 -3.49 -13.04 4.79
CA THR A 140 -3.49 -13.12 3.32
C THR A 140 -2.66 -14.28 2.78
N GLU A 141 -1.84 -14.92 3.62
CA GLU A 141 -0.94 -16.01 3.21
C GLU A 141 -0.95 -17.16 4.22
N THR A 142 -1.26 -18.37 3.74
CA THR A 142 -1.15 -19.62 4.50
C THR A 142 0.13 -20.35 4.09
N SER A 143 1.16 -20.36 4.95
CA SER A 143 2.28 -21.29 4.83
C SER A 143 1.93 -22.64 5.49
N GLU A 144 2.44 -23.75 4.94
CA GLU A 144 2.13 -25.14 5.35
C GLU A 144 2.30 -25.46 6.85
N LYS A 145 2.92 -24.58 7.63
CA LYS A 145 3.03 -24.72 9.10
C LYS A 145 1.72 -24.50 9.87
N LEU A 146 0.65 -24.04 9.21
CA LEU A 146 -0.67 -23.77 9.82
C LEU A 146 -1.75 -24.81 9.48
N LEU A 147 -1.37 -26.01 9.02
CA LEU A 147 -2.28 -27.09 8.61
C LEU A 147 -3.18 -27.71 9.71
N ALA A 148 -3.43 -27.03 10.83
CA ALA A 148 -4.38 -27.50 11.82
C ALA A 148 -5.78 -26.90 11.68
N ASN A 149 -5.97 -25.66 11.21
CA ASN A 149 -7.29 -25.01 11.33
C ASN A 149 -7.57 -23.95 10.25
N ALA A 150 -7.83 -24.35 9.00
CA ALA A 150 -8.62 -23.52 8.08
C ALA A 150 -9.25 -24.37 6.98
N ARG A 151 -10.57 -24.58 7.07
CA ARG A 151 -11.44 -24.95 5.94
C ARG A 151 -11.88 -23.64 5.24
N ALA A 152 -11.85 -23.66 3.89
CA ALA A 152 -12.55 -22.82 2.88
C ALA A 152 -12.98 -21.40 3.30
N PHE A 153 -12.62 -20.34 2.57
CA PHE A 153 -12.80 -20.09 1.13
C PHE A 153 -11.64 -19.29 0.52
#